data_AF-A0A2D7XHD2-F1
#
_entry.id   AF-A0A2D7XHD2-F1
#
_cell.length_a   1.000
_cell.length_b   1.000
_cell.length_c   1.000
_cell.angle_alpha   90.00
_cell.angle_beta   90.00
_cell.angle_gamma   90.00
#
_symmetry.space_group_name_H-M   'P 1'
#
loop_
_entity.id
_entity.type
_entity.pdbx_description
1 polymer ?
#
loop_
_entity_poly.entity_id
_entity_poly.type
_entity_poly.pdbx_seq_one_letter_code
_entity_poly.pdbx_strand_id
1 'polypeptide(L)'
;MTFEEKIIKNSKIRQKNLMRPAKIAFEKPDTGVTINKKGAYYLIKDSADITVKYLSHLSYASYSNPIVDLKGKFTQSEIIDFVGRAKEENFTNQLLSIILTDIGVVAPIAQVVDENKSDEIDLSFDDDEDVYGDYETEESTQVESSSTPQESIDIKDASIVIQKLIEVFEAK
;
A
#
# COMPACT_ATOMS: atom_id res chain seq x y z
N MET A 1 -10.34 13.28 -7.15
CA MET A 1 -9.30 12.24 -7.10
C MET A 1 -8.60 12.40 -5.79
N THR A 2 -8.27 11.32 -5.12
CA THR A 2 -7.42 11.39 -3.94
C THR A 2 -5.96 11.70 -4.34
N PHE A 3 -5.13 12.02 -3.35
CA PHE A 3 -3.71 12.23 -3.53
C PHE A 3 -3.02 11.01 -4.19
N GLU A 4 -3.35 9.81 -3.72
CA GLU A 4 -2.87 8.52 -4.24
C GLU A 4 -3.30 8.29 -5.69
N GLU A 5 -4.55 8.59 -6.02
CA GLU A 5 -5.05 8.46 -7.39
C GLU A 5 -4.29 9.40 -8.35
N LYS A 6 -3.86 10.58 -7.87
CA LYS A 6 -3.01 11.48 -8.65
C LYS A 6 -1.60 10.95 -8.83
N ILE A 7 -0.99 10.36 -7.80
CA ILE A 7 0.30 9.67 -7.92
C ILE A 7 0.21 8.59 -8.99
N ILE A 8 -0.82 7.75 -8.93
CA ILE A 8 -1.01 6.65 -9.89
C ILE A 8 -1.20 7.19 -11.30
N LYS A 9 -2.10 8.16 -11.50
CA LYS A 9 -2.43 8.72 -12.82
C LYS A 9 -1.24 9.34 -13.53
N ASN A 10 -0.39 10.07 -12.79
CA ASN A 10 0.77 10.76 -13.35
C ASN A 10 1.99 9.83 -13.56
N SER A 11 1.95 8.59 -13.06
CA SER A 11 3.05 7.65 -13.21
C SER A 11 3.21 7.18 -14.65
N LYS A 12 4.40 6.72 -15.01
CA LYS A 12 4.72 6.24 -16.37
C LYS A 12 4.65 4.72 -16.51
N ILE A 13 4.41 4.01 -15.41
CA ILE A 13 4.38 2.54 -15.39
C ILE A 13 3.03 2.01 -15.91
N ARG A 14 3.06 0.83 -16.54
CA ARG A 14 1.85 0.17 -17.06
C ARG A 14 0.90 -0.22 -15.93
N GLN A 15 1.46 -0.58 -14.77
CA GLN A 15 0.76 -1.03 -13.57
C GLN A 15 -0.24 0.00 -13.04
N LYS A 16 -0.13 1.28 -13.41
CA LYS A 16 -1.10 2.32 -13.02
C LYS A 16 -2.55 2.01 -13.43
N ASN A 17 -2.73 1.18 -14.45
CA ASN A 17 -4.04 0.74 -14.91
C ASN A 17 -4.66 -0.35 -14.02
N LEU A 18 -3.94 -0.86 -13.02
CA LEU A 18 -4.40 -1.95 -12.16
C LEU A 18 -5.45 -1.53 -11.14
N MET A 19 -5.60 -0.25 -10.81
CA MET A 19 -6.49 0.18 -9.72
C MET A 19 -7.95 -0.29 -9.92
N ARG A 20 -8.51 -0.08 -11.11
CA ARG A 20 -9.88 -0.51 -11.42
C ARG A 20 -10.03 -2.05 -11.42
N PRO A 21 -9.25 -2.82 -12.19
CA PRO A 21 -9.38 -4.27 -12.18
C PRO A 21 -9.08 -4.88 -10.81
N ALA A 22 -8.18 -4.29 -10.00
CA ALA A 22 -7.94 -4.74 -8.63
C ALA A 22 -9.18 -4.55 -7.75
N LYS A 23 -9.85 -3.39 -7.78
CA LYS A 23 -11.11 -3.20 -7.03
C LYS A 23 -12.17 -4.24 -7.43
N ILE A 24 -12.32 -4.51 -8.72
CA ILE A 24 -13.26 -5.51 -9.23
C ILE A 24 -12.87 -6.92 -8.75
N ALA A 25 -11.61 -7.29 -8.89
CA ALA A 25 -11.11 -8.60 -8.49
C ALA A 25 -11.17 -8.81 -6.97
N PHE A 26 -11.00 -7.76 -6.17
CA PHE A 26 -11.16 -7.84 -4.73
C PHE A 26 -12.62 -8.13 -4.31
N GLU A 27 -13.59 -7.48 -4.97
CA GLU A 27 -15.01 -7.69 -4.70
C GLU A 27 -15.52 -9.02 -5.30
N LYS A 28 -15.11 -9.33 -6.53
CA LYS A 28 -15.56 -10.47 -7.34
C LYS A 28 -14.39 -11.07 -8.16
N PRO A 29 -13.55 -11.91 -7.54
CA PRO A 29 -12.40 -12.55 -8.18
C PRO A 29 -12.72 -13.35 -9.45
N ASP A 30 -13.93 -13.90 -9.53
CA ASP A 30 -14.44 -14.71 -10.64
C ASP A 30 -14.96 -13.88 -11.84
N THR A 31 -14.83 -12.55 -11.78
CA THR A 31 -15.29 -11.68 -12.88
C THR A 31 -14.53 -11.97 -14.17
N GLY A 32 -15.22 -12.54 -15.16
CA GLY A 32 -14.66 -12.80 -16.50
C GLY A 32 -13.80 -14.05 -16.61
N VAL A 33 -13.72 -14.87 -15.55
CA VAL A 33 -12.97 -16.13 -15.53
C VAL A 33 -13.73 -17.20 -14.75
N THR A 34 -13.57 -18.47 -15.12
CA THR A 34 -14.08 -19.58 -14.31
C THR A 34 -12.99 -20.05 -13.36
N ILE A 35 -13.23 -19.94 -12.06
CA ILE A 35 -12.29 -20.37 -11.02
C ILE A 35 -12.67 -21.77 -10.55
N ASN A 36 -11.80 -22.74 -10.81
CA ASN A 36 -12.05 -24.15 -10.50
C ASN A 36 -11.61 -24.55 -9.08
N LYS A 37 -10.69 -23.80 -8.47
CA LYS A 37 -10.07 -24.10 -7.16
C LYS A 37 -10.35 -22.97 -6.18
N LYS A 38 -10.69 -23.30 -4.94
CA LYS A 38 -11.05 -22.28 -3.93
C LYS A 38 -9.83 -21.45 -3.55
N GLY A 39 -8.66 -22.08 -3.43
CA GLY A 39 -7.41 -21.36 -3.19
C GLY A 39 -7.09 -20.27 -4.23
N ALA A 40 -7.34 -20.54 -5.53
CA ALA A 40 -7.17 -19.56 -6.60
C ALA A 40 -8.09 -18.33 -6.42
N TYR A 41 -9.30 -18.52 -5.90
CA TYR A 41 -10.24 -17.43 -5.62
C TYR A 41 -9.67 -16.47 -4.57
N TYR A 42 -9.14 -17.00 -3.48
CA TYR A 42 -8.55 -16.19 -2.41
C TYR A 42 -7.23 -15.55 -2.82
N LEU A 43 -6.37 -16.27 -3.55
CA LEU A 43 -5.15 -15.69 -4.11
C LEU A 43 -5.44 -14.44 -4.94
N ILE A 44 -6.41 -14.54 -5.87
CA ILE A 44 -6.79 -13.41 -6.72
C ILE A 44 -7.34 -12.27 -5.85
N LYS A 45 -8.19 -12.59 -4.88
CA LYS A 45 -8.79 -11.60 -3.98
C LYS A 45 -7.73 -10.83 -3.17
N ASP A 46 -6.80 -11.54 -2.56
CA ASP A 46 -5.82 -10.95 -1.65
C ASP A 46 -4.71 -10.23 -2.41
N SER A 47 -4.30 -10.77 -3.56
CA SER A 47 -3.42 -10.05 -4.49
C SER A 47 -4.04 -8.74 -4.98
N ALA A 48 -5.36 -8.74 -5.20
CA ALA A 48 -6.10 -7.55 -5.59
C ALA A 48 -6.21 -6.54 -4.44
N ASP A 49 -6.45 -7.00 -3.21
CA ASP A 49 -6.46 -6.15 -2.00
C ASP A 49 -5.11 -5.44 -1.79
N ILE A 50 -4.01 -6.19 -1.86
CA ILE A 50 -2.65 -5.63 -1.78
C ILE A 50 -2.45 -4.57 -2.85
N THR A 51 -2.91 -4.85 -4.08
CA THR A 51 -2.80 -3.89 -5.19
C THR A 51 -3.61 -2.61 -4.91
N VAL A 52 -4.83 -2.71 -4.38
CA VAL A 52 -5.65 -1.54 -4.02
C VAL A 52 -4.94 -0.68 -2.97
N LYS A 53 -4.30 -1.31 -1.98
CA LYS A 53 -3.62 -0.62 -0.86
C LYS A 53 -2.26 0.00 -1.24
N TYR A 54 -1.48 -0.68 -2.09
CA TYR A 54 -0.06 -0.35 -2.31
C TYR A 54 0.31 0.06 -3.74
N LEU A 55 -0.65 0.11 -4.69
CA LEU A 55 -0.33 0.56 -6.05
C LEU A 55 0.17 2.01 -6.10
N SER A 56 -0.28 2.86 -5.16
CA SER A 56 0.21 4.23 -5.02
C SER A 56 1.68 4.27 -4.59
N HIS A 57 2.11 3.39 -3.68
CA HIS A 57 3.53 3.23 -3.30
C HIS A 57 4.38 2.80 -4.47
N LEU A 58 3.95 1.77 -5.21
CA LEU A 58 4.66 1.31 -6.41
C LEU A 58 4.77 2.44 -7.45
N SER A 59 3.67 3.18 -7.64
CA SER A 59 3.63 4.30 -8.57
C SER A 59 4.55 5.44 -8.12
N TYR A 60 4.60 5.73 -6.82
CA TYR A 60 5.50 6.73 -6.22
C TYR A 60 6.98 6.34 -6.39
N ALA A 61 7.33 5.09 -6.06
CA ALA A 61 8.69 4.57 -6.22
C ALA A 61 9.16 4.52 -7.68
N SER A 62 8.23 4.61 -8.65
CA SER A 62 8.57 4.59 -10.07
C SER A 62 9.06 5.93 -10.64
N TYR A 63 8.89 7.04 -9.91
CA TYR A 63 9.41 8.33 -10.33
C TYR A 63 10.90 8.42 -10.08
N SER A 64 11.65 9.02 -11.02
CA SER A 64 13.08 9.26 -10.83
C SER A 64 13.32 10.38 -9.82
N ASN A 65 12.43 11.38 -9.79
CA ASN A 65 12.40 12.39 -8.75
C ASN A 65 10.93 12.70 -8.44
N PRO A 66 10.29 11.95 -7.50
CA PRO A 66 8.87 12.07 -7.23
C PRO A 66 8.44 13.50 -6.87
N ILE A 67 9.28 14.24 -6.15
CA ILE A 67 8.99 15.61 -5.73
C ILE A 67 8.89 16.55 -6.94
N VAL A 68 9.86 16.46 -7.86
CA VAL A 68 9.89 17.29 -9.07
C VAL A 68 8.79 16.86 -10.04
N ASP A 69 8.58 15.56 -10.23
CA ASP A 69 7.64 15.01 -11.20
C ASP A 69 6.17 15.28 -10.81
N LEU A 70 5.87 15.31 -9.52
CA LEU A 70 4.53 15.56 -8.97
C LEU A 70 4.26 17.03 -8.62
N LYS A 71 5.23 17.91 -8.87
CA LYS A 71 5.14 19.33 -8.61
C LYS A 71 3.98 19.98 -9.37
N GLY A 72 3.19 20.79 -8.68
CA GLY A 72 2.01 21.50 -9.18
C GLY A 72 0.83 20.58 -9.54
N LYS A 73 0.89 19.28 -9.18
CA LYS A 73 -0.16 18.31 -9.54
C LYS A 73 -1.28 18.23 -8.50
N PHE A 74 -1.02 18.55 -7.24
CA PHE A 74 -1.97 18.43 -6.15
C PHE A 74 -2.70 19.74 -5.85
N THR A 75 -3.89 19.64 -5.28
CA THR A 75 -4.58 20.76 -4.64
C THR A 75 -4.38 20.72 -3.13
N GLN A 76 -4.54 21.86 -2.46
CA GLN A 76 -4.44 21.92 -1.00
C GLN A 76 -5.44 20.97 -0.31
N SER A 77 -6.67 20.89 -0.83
CA SER A 77 -7.71 19.99 -0.30
C SER A 77 -7.32 18.52 -0.36
N GLU A 78 -6.62 18.08 -1.42
CA GLU A 78 -6.16 16.71 -1.56
C GLU A 78 -5.03 16.37 -0.59
N ILE A 79 -4.15 17.33 -0.29
CA ILE A 79 -3.09 17.18 0.72
C ILE A 79 -3.70 17.08 2.12
N ILE A 80 -4.69 17.92 2.43
CA ILE A 80 -5.38 17.90 3.72
C ILE A 80 -6.10 16.56 3.93
N ASP A 81 -6.82 16.08 2.91
CA ASP A 81 -7.49 14.78 2.91
C ASP A 81 -6.49 13.62 3.13
N PHE A 82 -5.37 13.65 2.39
CA PHE A 82 -4.31 12.64 2.51
C PHE A 82 -3.70 12.57 3.90
N VAL A 83 -3.32 13.72 4.48
CA VAL A 83 -2.77 13.78 5.84
C VAL A 83 -3.82 13.39 6.88
N GLY A 84 -5.10 13.69 6.64
CA GLY A 84 -6.22 13.22 7.46
C GLY A 84 -6.31 11.70 7.49
N ARG A 85 -6.39 11.06 6.31
CA ARG A 85 -6.48 9.60 6.18
C ARG A 85 -5.22 8.88 6.67
N ALA A 86 -4.05 9.49 6.54
CA ALA A 86 -2.79 8.94 7.08
C ALA A 86 -2.80 8.76 8.61
N LYS A 87 -3.77 9.33 9.34
CA LYS A 87 -3.93 9.09 10.79
C LYS A 87 -4.71 7.81 11.09
N GLU A 88 -5.52 7.34 10.14
CA GLU A 88 -6.45 6.22 10.33
C GLU A 88 -6.01 4.99 9.52
N GLU A 89 -5.40 5.19 8.35
CA GLU A 89 -5.03 4.16 7.40
C GLU A 89 -3.51 3.89 7.42
N ASN A 90 -3.11 2.68 7.85
CA ASN A 90 -1.70 2.30 7.98
C ASN A 90 -0.91 2.40 6.66
N PHE A 91 -1.48 1.94 5.54
CA PHE A 91 -0.80 1.99 4.23
C PHE A 91 -0.65 3.43 3.73
N THR A 92 -1.64 4.30 4.00
CA THR A 92 -1.59 5.73 3.68
C THR A 92 -0.55 6.44 4.56
N ASN A 93 -0.47 6.07 5.85
CA ASN A 93 0.58 6.55 6.76
C ASN A 93 1.98 6.20 6.25
N GLN A 94 2.19 4.94 5.85
CA GLN A 94 3.47 4.51 5.30
C GLN A 94 3.85 5.29 4.04
N LEU A 95 2.90 5.58 3.15
CA LEU A 95 3.16 6.43 1.98
C LEU A 95 3.58 7.84 2.39
N LEU A 96 2.91 8.42 3.39
CA LEU A 96 3.28 9.73 3.94
C LEU A 96 4.70 9.71 4.52
N SER A 97 5.06 8.68 5.28
CA SER A 97 6.41 8.51 5.84
C SER A 97 7.49 8.42 4.76
N ILE A 98 7.24 7.70 3.67
CA ILE A 98 8.14 7.62 2.52
C ILE A 98 8.33 9.02 1.90
N ILE A 99 7.23 9.73 1.64
CA ILE A 99 7.28 11.09 1.07
C ILE A 99 8.05 12.05 1.98
N LEU A 100 7.80 12.03 3.29
CA LEU A 100 8.50 12.90 4.23
C LEU A 100 10.00 12.59 4.28
N THR A 101 10.37 11.32 4.20
CA THR A 101 11.77 10.88 4.12
C THR A 101 12.45 11.44 2.88
N ASP A 102 11.80 11.37 1.71
CA ASP A 102 12.31 11.92 0.46
C ASP A 102 12.42 13.46 0.46
N ILE A 103 11.59 14.15 1.25
CA ILE A 103 11.69 15.60 1.48
C ILE A 103 12.88 15.95 2.40
N GLY A 104 13.46 14.96 3.09
CA GLY A 104 14.49 15.16 4.10
C GLY A 104 13.93 15.48 5.50
N VAL A 105 12.64 15.24 5.72
CA VAL A 105 12.01 15.32 7.05
C VAL A 105 12.02 13.91 7.65
N VAL A 106 13.03 13.62 8.47
CA VAL A 106 13.12 12.33 9.15
C VAL A 106 12.08 12.26 10.26
N ALA A 107 11.05 11.43 10.07
CA ALA A 107 10.27 10.88 11.18
C ALA A 107 11.05 9.67 11.75
N PRO A 108 11.09 9.46 13.08
CA PRO A 108 11.61 8.22 13.62
C PRO A 108 10.70 7.08 13.14
N ILE A 109 11.24 6.23 12.26
CA ILE A 109 10.56 5.04 11.76
C ILE A 109 10.53 4.04 12.93
N ALA A 110 9.38 3.85 13.56
CA ALA A 110 9.14 2.71 14.43
C ALA A 110 8.82 1.50 13.54
N GLN A 111 9.85 0.90 12.96
CA GLN A 111 9.72 -0.40 12.31
C GLN A 111 9.87 -1.49 13.36
N VAL A 112 8.79 -2.20 13.65
CA VAL A 112 8.88 -3.56 14.17
C VAL A 112 9.15 -4.47 12.98
N VAL A 113 10.42 -4.83 12.80
CA VAL A 113 10.81 -5.90 11.89
C VAL A 113 10.82 -7.17 12.73
N ASP A 114 9.91 -8.09 12.43
CA ASP A 114 10.04 -9.47 12.91
C ASP A 114 10.98 -10.18 11.94
N GLU A 115 12.26 -10.23 12.30
CA GLU A 115 13.25 -11.01 11.57
C GLU A 115 13.13 -12.47 12.01
N ASN A 116 12.28 -13.29 11.38
CA ASN A 116 12.46 -14.73 11.43
C ASN A 116 11.82 -15.50 10.25
N LYS A 117 12.66 -16.42 9.73
CA LYS A 117 12.45 -17.54 8.79
C LYS A 117 12.34 -17.22 7.30
N SER A 118 13.48 -17.37 6.62
CA SER A 118 13.53 -17.80 5.22
C SER A 118 13.66 -19.33 5.20
N ASP A 119 12.55 -20.04 5.03
CA ASP A 119 12.62 -21.44 4.61
C ASP A 119 12.75 -21.48 3.07
N GLU A 120 13.63 -22.33 2.54
CA GLU A 120 13.73 -22.56 1.09
C GLU A 120 12.43 -23.20 0.61
N ILE A 121 11.67 -22.48 -0.21
CA ILE A 121 10.41 -22.95 -0.79
C ILE A 121 10.74 -23.80 -2.03
N ASP A 122 10.46 -25.10 -1.95
CA ASP A 122 10.43 -25.98 -3.13
C ASP A 122 9.24 -25.57 -4.00
N LEU A 123 9.50 -25.20 -5.26
CA LEU A 123 8.50 -24.76 -6.24
C LEU A 123 8.15 -25.86 -7.25
N SER A 124 8.57 -27.10 -7.00
CA SER A 124 8.13 -28.25 -7.78
C SER A 124 6.78 -28.73 -7.27
N PHE A 125 5.81 -28.89 -8.19
CA PHE A 125 4.46 -29.37 -7.90
C PHE A 125 4.21 -30.65 -8.69
N ASP A 126 3.70 -31.69 -8.04
CA ASP A 126 3.09 -32.82 -8.72
C ASP A 126 1.69 -32.41 -9.23
N ASP A 127 1.23 -32.95 -10.37
CA ASP A 127 -0.06 -32.57 -11.00
C ASP A 127 -1.30 -32.80 -10.09
N ASP A 128 -1.14 -33.57 -9.01
CA ASP A 128 -2.18 -33.87 -8.01
C ASP A 128 -2.10 -32.98 -6.75
N GLU A 129 -1.07 -32.15 -6.58
CA GLU A 129 -0.94 -31.20 -5.46
C GLU A 129 -1.75 -29.92 -5.71
N ASP A 130 -2.41 -29.42 -4.67
CA ASP A 130 -3.07 -28.12 -4.75
C ASP A 130 -2.01 -27.01 -4.75
N VAL A 131 -1.77 -26.45 -5.93
CA VAL A 131 -0.87 -25.30 -6.18
C VAL A 131 -1.20 -24.09 -5.29
N TYR A 132 -2.41 -24.04 -4.72
CA TYR A 132 -2.86 -22.98 -3.82
C TYR A 132 -3.04 -23.43 -2.36
N GLY A 133 -2.43 -24.55 -1.96
CA GLY A 133 -2.67 -25.25 -0.70
C GLY A 133 -2.58 -24.40 0.57
N ASP A 134 -1.78 -23.33 0.58
CA ASP A 134 -1.68 -22.36 1.68
C ASP A 134 -3.00 -21.60 1.95
N TYR A 135 -3.91 -21.57 0.98
CA TYR A 135 -5.24 -20.97 1.09
C TYR A 135 -6.34 -21.98 1.45
N GLU A 136 -6.06 -23.29 1.36
CA GLU A 136 -7.01 -24.35 1.73
C GLU A 136 -6.69 -24.99 3.10
N THR A 137 -5.50 -24.72 3.65
CA THR A 137 -5.11 -25.13 5.00
C THR A 137 -5.45 -24.03 6.01
N GLU A 138 -6.64 -24.13 6.64
CA GLU A 138 -6.95 -23.33 7.82
C GLU A 138 -6.13 -23.83 9.02
N GLU A 139 -4.82 -23.58 9.04
CA GLU A 139 -4.10 -23.60 10.32
C GLU A 139 -4.55 -22.37 11.11
N SER A 140 -5.29 -22.64 12.19
CA SER A 140 -5.74 -21.66 13.16
C SER A 140 -4.53 -21.07 13.88
N THR A 141 -3.87 -20.13 13.22
CA THR A 141 -2.76 -19.38 13.80
C THR A 141 -3.38 -18.43 14.81
N GLN A 142 -3.37 -18.84 16.09
CA GLN A 142 -3.63 -17.93 17.20
C GLN A 142 -2.50 -16.91 17.22
N VAL A 143 -2.73 -15.76 16.60
CA VAL A 143 -1.84 -14.62 16.74
C VAL A 143 -2.06 -14.05 18.14
N GLU A 144 -1.21 -14.43 19.09
CA GLU A 144 -1.12 -13.74 20.38
C GLU A 144 -0.70 -12.30 20.11
N SER A 145 -1.67 -11.40 20.23
CA SER A 145 -1.46 -9.96 20.11
C SER A 145 -0.85 -9.47 21.43
N SER A 146 0.48 -9.46 21.51
CA SER A 146 1.17 -8.74 22.57
C SER A 146 1.03 -7.23 22.31
N SER A 147 0.05 -6.60 22.95
CA SER A 147 -0.08 -5.14 22.95
C SER A 147 0.93 -4.55 23.93
N THR A 148 2.11 -4.19 23.43
CA THR A 148 2.91 -3.16 24.11
C THR A 148 2.17 -1.83 24.01
N PRO A 149 2.01 -1.08 25.12
CA PRO A 149 1.44 0.26 25.06
C PRO A 149 2.41 1.14 24.27
N GLN A 150 2.07 1.43 23.02
CA GLN A 150 2.80 2.42 22.24
C GLN A 150 2.38 3.80 22.76
N GLU A 151 3.32 4.50 23.38
CA GLU A 151 3.23 5.95 23.50
C GLU A 151 3.09 6.52 22.09
N SER A 152 1.94 7.14 21.84
CA SER A 152 1.65 7.87 20.61
C SER A 152 2.67 8.97 20.44
N ILE A 153 3.67 8.75 19.59
CA ILE A 153 4.61 9.80 19.21
C ILE A 153 3.85 10.80 18.36
N ASP A 154 3.74 12.00 18.92
CA ASP A 154 3.10 13.18 18.38
C ASP A 154 3.57 13.41 16.93
N ILE A 155 2.66 13.26 15.98
CA ILE A 155 2.85 13.75 14.60
C ILE A 155 3.04 15.25 14.77
N LYS A 156 4.30 15.72 14.82
CA LYS A 156 4.68 17.14 14.87
C LYS A 156 3.72 17.94 14.00
N ASP A 157 2.73 18.54 14.67
CA ASP A 157 1.55 19.25 14.16
C ASP A 157 1.14 18.93 12.71
N ALA A 158 0.02 18.22 12.51
CA ALA A 158 -0.51 17.93 11.17
C ALA A 158 -0.60 19.18 10.28
N SER A 159 -0.79 20.36 10.88
CA SER A 159 -0.77 21.66 10.21
C SER A 159 0.60 21.97 9.57
N ILE A 160 1.70 21.66 10.25
CA ILE A 160 3.08 21.83 9.75
C ILE A 160 3.34 20.86 8.59
N VAL A 161 2.91 19.59 8.72
CA VAL A 161 3.03 18.59 7.65
C VAL A 161 2.27 19.04 6.40
N ILE A 162 1.02 19.48 6.56
CA ILE A 162 0.19 20.00 5.46
C ILE A 162 0.88 21.19 4.79
N GLN A 163 1.35 22.17 5.57
CA GLN A 163 2.02 23.35 5.02
C GLN A 163 3.29 22.98 4.26
N LYS A 164 4.06 22.02 4.78
CA LYS A 164 5.29 21.56 4.13
C LYS A 164 5.01 20.85 2.81
N LEU A 165 4.00 19.99 2.77
CA LEU A 165 3.60 19.31 1.55
C LEU A 165 3.04 20.29 0.51
N ILE A 166 2.27 21.30 0.93
CA ILE A 166 1.78 22.36 0.03
C ILE A 166 2.95 23.13 -0.59
N GLU A 167 3.94 23.51 0.21
CA GLU A 167 5.15 24.20 -0.25
C GLU A 167 5.95 23.34 -1.25
N VAL A 168 6.29 22.12 -0.84
CA VAL A 168 7.17 21.21 -1.61
C VAL A 168 6.55 20.85 -2.96
N PHE A 169 5.25 20.54 -2.97
CA PHE A 169 4.55 20.16 -4.19
C PHE A 169 3.97 21.36 -4.94
N GLU A 170 4.15 22.60 -4.49
CA GLU A 170 3.51 23.80 -5.05
C GLU A 170 2.01 23.58 -5.34
N ALA A 171 1.30 23.08 -4.33
CA ALA A 171 -0.10 22.71 -4.46
C ALA A 171 -0.99 23.94 -4.66
N LYS A 172 -1.96 23.80 -5.58
CA LYS A 172 -2.88 24.89 -5.96
C LYS A 172 -4.14 24.96 -5.11
#